data_AF-A0A7J2UR30-F1
#
_entry.id   AF-A0A7J2UR30-F1
#
_cell.length_a   1.000
_cell.length_b   1.000
_cell.length_c   1.000
_cell.angle_alpha   90.00
_cell.angle_beta   90.00
_cell.angle_gamma   90.00
#
_symmetry.space_group_name_H-M   'P 1'
#
loop_
_entity.id
_entity.type
_entity.pdbx_description
1 polymer ?
#
loop_
_entity_poly.entity_id
_entity_poly.type
_entity_poly.pdbx_seq_one_letter_code
_entity_poly.pdbx_strand_id
1 'polypeptide(L)'
;MVGTAEQIFREFREHTVSEFFRKNAAMLGYTGKVRSLTTVIHEAVTNSIDAAEEAGILPRVRVMIERVGEDPEHLRVIVEDNATGIPDEFIPRVFGKMLAGTKLHRFMQQRGQQGIGISGA
;
A
#
# COMPACT_ATOMS: atom_id res chain seq x y z
N MET A 1 -26.07 -37.64 -4.18
CA MET A 1 -25.36 -37.68 -5.47
C MET A 1 -24.23 -36.67 -5.41
N VAL A 2 -22.98 -37.14 -5.42
CA VAL A 2 -21.81 -36.26 -5.58
C VAL A 2 -21.81 -35.84 -7.04
N GLY A 3 -21.89 -34.53 -7.33
CA GLY A 3 -21.88 -34.03 -8.70
C GLY A 3 -20.62 -34.47 -9.44
N THR A 4 -20.69 -34.63 -10.77
CA THR A 4 -19.50 -34.96 -11.57
C THR A 4 -18.43 -33.89 -11.38
N ALA A 5 -17.15 -34.24 -11.54
CA ALA A 5 -16.05 -33.28 -11.40
C ALA A 5 -16.28 -32.01 -12.25
N GLU A 6 -16.82 -32.17 -13.46
CA GLU A 6 -17.20 -31.07 -14.35
C GLU A 6 -18.27 -30.14 -13.77
N GLN A 7 -19.22 -30.67 -12.99
CA GLN A 7 -20.25 -29.86 -12.33
C GLN A 7 -19.68 -29.06 -11.16
N ILE A 8 -18.76 -29.65 -10.38
CA ILE A 8 -18.10 -28.98 -9.25
C ILE A 8 -17.17 -27.86 -9.74
N PHE A 9 -16.44 -28.10 -10.83
CA PHE A 9 -15.48 -27.13 -11.37
C PHE A 9 -16.13 -25.92 -12.09
N ARG A 10 -17.44 -25.95 -12.39
CA ARG A 10 -18.15 -24.77 -12.92
C ARG A 10 -18.22 -23.60 -11.93
N GLU A 11 -18.14 -23.89 -10.64
CA GLU A 11 -18.12 -22.88 -9.58
C GLU A 11 -16.70 -22.47 -9.16
N PHE A 12 -15.67 -22.97 -9.85
CA PHE A 12 -14.29 -22.61 -9.57
C PHE A 12 -14.09 -21.10 -9.75
N ARG A 13 -13.69 -20.42 -8.68
CA ARG A 13 -13.35 -18.99 -8.69
C ARG A 13 -11.96 -18.81 -8.13
N GLU A 14 -11.21 -17.93 -8.76
CA GLU A 14 -9.91 -17.49 -8.28
C GLU A 14 -10.02 -16.06 -7.75
N HIS A 15 -9.27 -15.79 -6.67
CA HIS A 15 -9.15 -14.46 -6.12
C HIS A 15 -7.81 -13.85 -6.53
N THR A 16 -7.85 -12.60 -6.98
CA THR A 16 -6.62 -11.82 -7.13
C THR A 16 -6.07 -11.46 -5.76
N VAL A 17 -4.77 -11.15 -5.69
CA VAL A 17 -4.12 -10.70 -4.44
C VAL A 17 -4.84 -9.46 -3.88
N SER A 18 -5.20 -8.51 -4.73
CA SER A 18 -5.96 -7.31 -4.33
C SER A 18 -7.35 -7.66 -3.79
N GLU A 19 -8.05 -8.64 -4.36
CA GLU A 19 -9.35 -9.08 -3.87
C GLU A 19 -9.24 -9.77 -2.50
N PHE A 20 -8.20 -10.59 -2.33
CA PHE A 20 -7.91 -11.25 -1.06
C PHE A 20 -7.71 -10.22 0.06
N PHE A 21 -6.84 -9.22 -0.17
CA PHE A 21 -6.57 -8.20 0.85
C PHE A 21 -7.73 -7.24 1.07
N ARG A 22 -8.53 -6.93 0.04
CA ARG A 22 -9.75 -6.13 0.20
C ARG A 22 -10.75 -6.80 1.16
N LYS A 23 -10.89 -8.13 1.07
CA LYS A 23 -11.74 -8.91 2.00
C LYS A 23 -11.11 -9.06 3.38
N ASN A 24 -9.79 -8.90 3.51
CA ASN A 24 -9.02 -9.13 4.72
C ASN A 24 -8.18 -7.90 5.11
N ALA A 25 -8.78 -6.71 5.09
CA ALA A 25 -8.07 -5.44 5.32
C ALA A 25 -7.31 -5.39 6.67
N ALA A 26 -7.77 -6.16 7.66
CA ALA A 26 -7.08 -6.32 8.94
C ALA A 26 -5.65 -6.88 8.81
N MET A 27 -5.39 -7.73 7.80
CA MET A 27 -4.05 -8.27 7.53
C MET A 27 -3.08 -7.20 7.02
N LEU A 28 -3.60 -6.11 6.44
CA LEU A 28 -2.83 -4.93 6.05
C LEU A 28 -2.71 -3.90 7.19
N GLY A 29 -3.22 -4.21 8.38
CA GLY A 29 -3.23 -3.28 9.51
C GLY A 29 -4.37 -2.25 9.48
N TYR A 30 -5.30 -2.36 8.52
CA TYR A 30 -6.48 -1.49 8.44
C TYR A 30 -7.61 -2.05 9.31
N THR A 31 -7.59 -1.71 10.61
CA THR A 31 -8.66 -2.06 11.57
C THR A 31 -9.17 -0.84 12.31
N GLY A 32 -10.32 -0.30 11.89
CA GLY A 32 -10.90 0.91 12.48
C GLY A 32 -10.16 2.19 12.07
N LYS A 33 -10.86 3.33 12.18
CA LYS A 33 -10.43 4.60 11.55
C LYS A 33 -9.09 5.11 12.04
N VAL A 34 -8.87 5.09 13.36
CA VAL A 34 -7.63 5.60 13.98
C VAL A 34 -6.42 4.78 13.54
N ARG A 35 -6.51 3.44 13.63
CA ARG A 35 -5.39 2.57 13.23
C ARG A 35 -5.13 2.70 11.74
N SER A 36 -6.18 2.70 10.91
CA SER A 36 -6.04 2.88 9.47
C SER A 36 -5.32 4.18 9.13
N LEU A 37 -5.69 5.30 9.76
CA LEU A 37 -4.99 6.58 9.57
C LEU A 37 -3.50 6.48 9.92
N THR A 38 -3.17 5.89 11.08
CA THR A 38 -1.77 5.72 11.48
C THR A 38 -1.00 4.79 10.55
N THR A 39 -1.63 3.75 10.02
CA THR A 39 -1.03 2.83 9.04
C THR A 39 -0.71 3.56 7.74
N VAL A 40 -1.65 4.33 7.17
CA VAL A 40 -1.40 5.09 5.93
C VAL A 40 -0.22 6.05 6.09
N ILE A 41 -0.19 6.81 7.19
CA ILE A 41 0.91 7.74 7.47
C ILE A 41 2.24 6.98 7.64
N HIS A 42 2.22 5.87 8.39
CA HIS A 42 3.41 5.05 8.61
C HIS A 42 3.99 4.53 7.29
N GLU A 43 3.17 3.93 6.43
CA GLU A 43 3.59 3.38 5.13
C GLU A 43 4.14 4.47 4.21
N ALA A 44 3.49 5.65 4.16
CA ALA A 44 3.97 6.76 3.34
C ALA A 44 5.31 7.31 3.84
N VAL A 45 5.43 7.62 5.15
CA VAL A 45 6.65 8.20 5.74
C VAL A 45 7.83 7.24 5.66
N THR A 46 7.61 5.95 5.95
CA THR A 46 8.70 4.95 5.86
C THR A 46 9.20 4.79 4.42
N ASN A 47 8.32 4.85 3.43
CA ASN A 47 8.72 4.84 2.03
C ASN A 47 9.52 6.09 1.65
N SER A 48 9.12 7.28 2.10
CA SER A 48 9.88 8.52 1.88
C SER A 48 11.28 8.46 2.49
N ILE A 49 11.42 7.95 3.72
CA ILE A 49 12.72 7.81 4.39
C ILE A 49 13.61 6.80 3.65
N ASP A 50 13.08 5.62 3.30
CA ASP A 50 13.85 4.60 2.58
C ASP A 50 14.32 5.13 1.21
N ALA A 51 13.47 5.90 0.51
CA ALA A 51 13.82 6.49 -0.78
C ALA A 51 14.93 7.54 -0.67
N ALA A 52 14.89 8.40 0.36
CA ALA A 52 15.94 9.38 0.62
C ALA A 52 17.27 8.71 1.02
N GLU A 53 17.19 7.66 1.85
CA GLU A 53 18.36 6.87 2.27
C GLU A 53 19.04 6.16 1.08
N GLU A 54 18.26 5.54 0.20
CA GLU A 54 18.77 4.90 -1.03
C GLU A 54 19.44 5.92 -1.96
N ALA A 55 18.99 7.18 -1.94
CA ALA A 55 19.56 8.27 -2.72
C ALA A 55 20.79 8.94 -2.08
N GLY A 56 21.12 8.61 -0.83
CA GLY A 56 22.14 9.32 -0.06
C GLY A 56 21.79 10.77 0.26
N ILE A 57 20.50 11.11 0.32
CA ILE A 57 19.99 12.46 0.60
C ILE A 57 19.46 12.52 2.04
N LEU A 58 19.70 13.63 2.74
CA LEU A 58 19.10 13.84 4.05
C LEU A 58 17.57 13.98 3.90
N PRO A 59 16.77 13.10 4.54
CA PRO A 59 15.32 13.10 4.37
C PRO A 59 14.70 14.37 4.96
N ARG A 60 13.86 15.02 4.15
CA ARG A 60 12.92 16.04 4.58
C ARG A 60 11.54 15.57 4.19
N VAL A 61 10.73 15.22 5.19
CA VAL A 61 9.38 14.71 5.00
C VAL A 61 8.41 15.67 5.67
N ARG A 62 7.41 16.15 4.91
CA ARG A 62 6.29 16.93 5.42
C ARG A 62 5.05 16.06 5.40
N VAL A 63 4.33 16.02 6.52
CA VAL A 63 3.04 15.33 6.64
C VAL A 63 1.96 16.36 6.94
N MET A 64 0.90 16.37 6.14
CA MET A 64 -0.27 17.22 6.34
C MET A 64 -1.52 16.35 6.39
N ILE A 65 -2.44 16.69 7.29
CA ILE A 65 -3.74 16.03 7.43
C ILE A 65 -4.82 17.11 7.39
N GLU A 66 -5.68 17.02 6.40
CA GLU A 66 -6.77 17.97 6.16
C GLU A 66 -8.11 17.26 6.25
N ARG A 67 -9.14 17.95 6.72
CA ARG A 67 -10.53 17.47 6.58
C ARG A 67 -11.03 17.84 5.19
N VAL A 68 -11.78 16.95 4.55
CA VAL A 68 -12.31 17.16 3.20
C VAL A 68 -13.84 17.08 3.23
N GLY A 69 -14.47 18.19 2.86
CA GLY A 69 -15.93 18.29 2.84
C GLY A 69 -16.53 18.47 4.23
N GLU A 70 -17.82 18.15 4.35
CA GLU A 70 -18.59 18.33 5.58
C GLU A 70 -18.45 17.17 6.58
N ASP A 71 -18.06 15.98 6.09
CA ASP A 71 -17.83 14.82 6.94
C ASP A 71 -16.52 15.00 7.73
N PRO A 72 -16.58 15.13 9.07
CA PRO A 72 -15.37 15.29 9.89
C PRO A 72 -14.45 14.07 9.82
N GLU A 73 -14.92 12.90 9.40
CA GLU A 73 -14.14 11.68 9.30
C GLU A 73 -13.49 11.48 7.92
N HIS A 74 -13.83 12.30 6.94
CA HIS A 74 -13.18 12.28 5.64
C HIS A 74 -11.91 13.13 5.68
N LEU A 75 -10.77 12.44 5.68
CA LEU A 75 -9.45 13.06 5.81
C LEU A 75 -8.66 12.90 4.51
N ARG A 76 -7.91 13.94 4.15
CA ARG A 76 -6.83 13.88 3.15
C ARG A 76 -5.50 13.87 3.88
N VAL A 77 -4.71 12.85 3.61
CA VAL A 77 -3.32 12.75 4.08
C VAL A 77 -2.40 13.09 2.92
N ILE A 78 -1.48 14.01 3.13
CA ILE A 78 -0.47 14.40 2.15
C ILE A 78 0.89 14.16 2.79
N VAL A 79 1.75 13.41 2.09
CA VAL A 79 3.15 13.20 2.47
C VAL A 79 4.01 13.69 1.31
N GLU A 80 4.85 14.69 1.58
CA GLU A 80 5.78 15.27 0.63
C GLU A 80 7.21 14.98 1.08
N ASP A 81 8.08 14.57 0.17
CA ASP A 81 9.48 14.34 0.44
C ASP A 81 10.41 14.95 -0.62
N ASN A 82 11.71 14.95 -0.34
CA ASN A 82 12.76 15.40 -1.24
C ASN A 82 13.61 14.24 -1.80
N ALA A 83 13.06 13.02 -1.87
CA ALA A 83 13.77 11.86 -2.38
C ALA A 83 13.82 11.88 -3.93
N THR A 84 14.12 10.72 -4.54
CA THR A 84 14.30 10.59 -6.00
C THR A 84 13.00 10.74 -6.80
N GLY A 85 11.85 10.65 -6.14
CA GLY A 85 10.56 10.50 -6.81
C GLY A 85 10.37 9.14 -7.47
N ILE A 86 9.28 9.01 -8.23
CA ILE A 86 8.90 7.82 -9.00
C ILE A 86 8.79 8.27 -10.46
N PRO A 87 9.42 7.58 -11.43
CA PRO A 87 9.23 7.91 -12.84
C PRO A 87 7.75 7.73 -13.25
N ASP A 88 7.22 8.67 -14.03
CA ASP A 88 5.79 8.79 -14.33
C ASP A 88 5.16 7.49 -14.85
N GLU A 89 5.88 6.75 -15.69
CA GLU A 89 5.41 5.47 -16.27
C GLU A 89 5.18 4.36 -15.22
N PHE A 90 5.82 4.45 -14.05
CA PHE A 90 5.69 3.48 -12.97
C PHE A 90 4.66 3.89 -11.92
N ILE A 91 4.22 5.15 -11.86
CA ILE A 91 3.26 5.63 -10.85
C ILE A 91 2.01 4.72 -10.78
N PRO A 92 1.32 4.38 -11.89
CA PRO A 92 0.12 3.53 -11.80
C PRO A 92 0.42 2.14 -11.23
N ARG A 93 1.62 1.60 -11.48
CA ARG A 93 2.02 0.27 -11.01
C ARG A 93 2.40 0.28 -9.54
N VAL A 94 3.06 1.34 -9.07
CA VAL A 94 3.48 1.47 -7.66
C VAL A 94 2.26 1.58 -6.75
N PHE A 95 1.26 2.38 -7.13
CA PHE A 95 0.06 2.58 -6.29
C PHE A 95 -1.07 1.59 -6.60
N GLY A 96 -1.17 1.07 -7.83
CA GLY A 96 -2.30 0.24 -8.26
C GLY A 96 -2.08 -1.27 -8.20
N LYS A 97 -0.84 -1.74 -7.96
CA LYS A 97 -0.52 -3.17 -7.93
C LYS A 97 0.00 -3.58 -6.56
N MET A 98 -0.58 -4.65 -6.00
CA MET A 98 -0.06 -5.31 -4.81
C MET A 98 1.16 -6.17 -5.14
N LEU A 99 2.09 -6.29 -4.18
CA LEU A 99 3.35 -7.03 -4.33
C LEU A 99 4.18 -6.46 -5.49
N ALA A 100 4.24 -5.13 -5.58
CA ALA A 100 5.02 -4.41 -6.58
C ALA A 100 5.87 -3.34 -5.90
N GLY A 101 7.10 -3.19 -6.35
CA GLY A 101 8.02 -2.19 -5.83
C GLY A 101 9.47 -2.52 -6.16
N THR A 102 10.34 -1.53 -5.98
CA THR A 102 11.79 -1.64 -6.20
C THR A 102 12.52 -2.40 -5.10
N LYS A 103 11.84 -2.62 -3.97
CA LYS A 103 12.37 -3.24 -2.74
C LYS A 103 12.29 -4.78 -2.75
N LEU A 104 11.52 -5.35 -3.68
CA LEU A 104 11.35 -6.80 -3.80
C LEU A 104 12.66 -7.47 -4.22
N HIS A 105 12.98 -8.61 -3.60
CA HIS A 105 14.17 -9.42 -3.91
C HIS A 105 15.53 -8.71 -3.71
N ARG A 106 15.56 -7.63 -2.92
CA ARG A 106 16.81 -7.00 -2.48
C ARG A 106 17.20 -7.52 -1.10
N PHE A 107 18.46 -7.93 -0.95
CA PHE A 107 19.04 -8.35 0.34
C PHE A 107 19.62 -7.14 1.09
N MET A 108 18.79 -6.11 1.29
CA MET A 108 19.16 -4.90 2.02
C MET A 108 18.10 -4.60 3.08
N GLN A 109 18.55 -4.14 4.25
CA GLN A 109 17.63 -3.74 5.30
C GLN A 109 16.93 -2.44 4.90
N GLN A 110 15.60 -2.47 4.89
CA GLN A 110 14.74 -1.30 4.64
C GLN A 110 13.53 -1.36 5.58
N ARG A 111 12.83 -0.24 5.78
CA ARG A 111 11.66 -0.18 6.68
C ARG A 111 10.47 -0.88 6.03
N GLY A 112 10.26 -0.67 4.72
CA GLY A 112 9.28 -1.40 3.92
C GLY A 112 9.89 -2.57 3.16
N GLN A 113 9.16 -3.70 3.02
CA GLN A 113 9.68 -4.90 2.33
C GLN A 113 8.67 -5.56 1.37
N GLN A 114 7.38 -5.56 1.70
CA GLN A 114 6.40 -6.43 1.05
C GLN A 114 5.81 -5.86 -0.26
N GLY A 115 5.86 -4.54 -0.46
CA GLY A 115 5.26 -3.89 -1.63
C GLY A 115 3.72 -3.92 -1.63
N ILE A 116 3.11 -3.83 -0.44
CA ILE A 116 1.64 -3.84 -0.27
C ILE A 116 1.08 -2.64 0.50
N GLY A 117 1.93 -1.90 1.24
CA GLY A 117 1.48 -0.88 2.19
C GLY A 117 0.69 0.24 1.54
N ILE A 118 1.33 0.99 0.63
CA ILE A 118 0.70 2.14 -0.02
C ILE A 118 -0.39 1.73 -1.02
N SER A 119 -0.27 0.56 -1.65
CA SER A 119 -1.28 0.03 -2.58
C SER A 119 -2.53 -0.50 -1.86
N GLY A 120 -2.44 -0.71 -0.54
CA GLY A 120 -3.56 -1.12 0.30
C GLY A 120 -4.26 0.02 1.03
N ALA A 121 -3.71 1.24 0.95
CA ALA A 121 -4.21 2.45 1.59
C ALA A 121 -5.48 3.00 0.94
#